data_AF-A0A6L8EW77-F1
#
_entry.id   AF-A0A6L8EW77-F1
#
_cell.length_a   1.000
_cell.length_b   1.000
_cell.length_c   1.000
_cell.angle_alpha   90.00
_cell.angle_beta   90.00
_cell.angle_gamma   90.00
#
_symmetry.space_group_name_H-M   'P 1'
#
loop_
_entity.id
_entity.type
_entity.pdbx_description
1 polymer ?
#
loop_
_entity_poly.entity_id
_entity_poly.type
_entity_poly.pdbx_seq_one_letter_code
_entity_poly.pdbx_strand_id
1 'polypeptide(L)'
;MHMEILSMLKIILRLKAFDRQSLLSGRIITFLLVTLLITIGIQGILRADTGQLLFQATDIKDVGSLAVKLQDTRAVISQYIAAQLSAETLQLLEEYDGISRPSPDLQKALIANLNRLLEAGSLYDALSFVDIELSEQSQLLLRQNPESGEALVRLNRFLLADAYPHELASLGEKHTSENSKEIEKCRENLRQINLARENYRADTNEDVEWLSGLSPEYLNEKVLLCPADATNGKPGVLTEDASDPRLPCSYLYEIRPSEKMGQRFLLEAEGDMLAVVRCEHHLLNLSVGGKIYRNGPQRVIYNNSTVKMTQSVPISTKLSGDLPPEVRQQMEKDLLKNGPKVTSTTILKVSPSDNTLHEQLKEQFGEAFLESPEGQSLLKQLGSASPTSTAPAVLSHLLDKPMPDIMLTDFLGKSVKLETFRGKFILLHIFLINSDAYGPKLRQLEKLLENYNASELQAIGISPSDSDSVKAIEAFKDKYQLSMPIWIGKNDQIRTIFKRDASESDKELVTLILNPELVVKDVSVDLDPESVSRKLEKLIASKK
;
A
#
# COMPACT_ATOMS: atom_id res chain seq x y z
N MET A 1 66.14 -70.77 35.37
CA MET A 1 66.54 -70.02 34.16
C MET A 1 65.45 -69.91 33.07
N HIS A 2 64.44 -70.80 33.01
CA HIS A 2 63.39 -70.74 31.97
C HIS A 2 62.19 -69.83 32.30
N MET A 3 61.95 -69.53 33.59
CA MET A 3 60.79 -68.73 34.03
C MET A 3 61.01 -67.20 33.99
N GLU A 4 62.26 -66.75 34.13
CA GLU A 4 62.59 -65.30 34.13
C GLU A 4 62.61 -64.71 32.72
N ILE A 5 62.98 -65.51 31.71
CA ILE A 5 63.02 -65.09 30.30
C ILE A 5 61.59 -64.86 29.76
N LEU A 6 60.61 -65.68 30.16
CA LEU A 6 59.20 -65.50 29.77
C LEU A 6 58.55 -64.26 30.43
N SER A 7 58.99 -63.89 31.63
CA SER A 7 58.52 -62.69 32.34
C SER A 7 59.04 -61.41 31.67
N MET A 8 60.34 -61.38 31.35
CA MET A 8 60.98 -60.28 30.61
C MET A 8 60.36 -60.08 29.22
N LEU A 9 60.08 -61.15 28.48
CA LEU A 9 59.49 -61.06 27.14
C LEU A 9 58.07 -60.48 27.17
N LYS A 10 57.26 -60.82 28.19
CA LYS A 10 55.92 -60.25 28.39
C LYS A 10 55.95 -58.77 28.75
N ILE A 11 56.94 -58.32 29.53
CA ILE A 11 57.12 -56.91 29.88
C ILE A 11 57.56 -56.09 28.66
N ILE A 12 58.49 -56.61 27.84
CA ILE A 12 58.94 -55.94 26.61
C ILE A 12 57.81 -55.88 25.56
N LEU A 13 56.99 -56.93 25.43
CA LEU A 13 55.80 -56.92 24.57
C LEU A 13 54.72 -55.93 25.07
N ARG A 14 54.52 -55.82 26.39
CA ARG A 14 53.61 -54.82 26.98
C ARG A 14 54.13 -53.38 26.82
N LEU A 15 55.43 -53.14 26.94
CA LEU A 15 56.04 -51.83 26.72
C LEU A 15 55.96 -51.40 25.24
N LYS A 16 56.22 -52.31 24.29
CA LYS A 16 56.05 -52.03 22.85
C LYS A 16 54.58 -51.79 22.45
N ALA A 17 53.63 -52.44 23.11
CA ALA A 17 52.20 -52.23 22.88
C ALA A 17 51.70 -50.90 23.48
N PHE A 18 52.18 -50.54 24.67
CA PHE A 18 51.86 -49.26 25.33
C PHE A 18 52.42 -48.06 24.56
N ASP A 19 53.66 -48.18 24.05
CA ASP A 19 54.30 -47.13 23.25
C ASP A 19 53.60 -46.94 21.88
N ARG A 20 53.13 -48.03 21.25
CA ARG A 20 52.28 -47.95 20.04
C ARG A 20 50.92 -47.31 20.30
N GLN A 21 50.29 -47.55 21.46
CA GLN A 21 49.00 -46.95 21.82
C GLN A 21 49.15 -45.45 22.12
N SER A 22 50.23 -45.06 22.82
CA SER A 22 50.64 -43.68 23.09
C SER A 22 50.93 -42.89 21.80
N LEU A 23 51.69 -43.48 20.87
CA LEU A 23 51.97 -42.89 19.55
C LEU A 23 50.72 -42.80 18.67
N LEU A 24 49.79 -43.76 18.74
CA LEU A 24 48.51 -43.67 18.02
C LEU A 24 47.63 -42.56 18.61
N SER A 25 47.51 -42.46 19.94
CA SER A 25 46.71 -41.42 20.60
C SER A 25 47.27 -40.02 20.34
N GLY A 26 48.60 -39.87 20.35
CA GLY A 26 49.25 -38.60 19.99
C GLY A 26 48.93 -38.20 18.56
N ARG A 27 49.06 -39.12 17.59
CA ARG A 27 48.77 -38.85 16.17
C ARG A 27 47.30 -38.54 15.92
N ILE A 28 46.37 -39.21 16.62
CA ILE A 28 44.94 -38.91 16.52
C ILE A 28 44.64 -37.52 17.06
N ILE A 29 45.21 -37.14 18.20
CA ILE A 29 45.05 -35.80 18.78
C ILE A 29 45.65 -34.74 17.85
N THR A 30 46.84 -34.96 17.29
CA THR A 30 47.45 -34.03 16.34
C THR A 30 46.61 -33.91 15.06
N PHE A 31 46.07 -35.01 14.53
CA PHE A 31 45.17 -34.97 13.37
C PHE A 31 43.89 -34.19 13.68
N LEU A 32 43.27 -34.44 14.84
CA LEU A 32 42.06 -33.72 15.27
C LEU A 32 42.32 -32.22 15.44
N LEU A 33 43.48 -31.85 16.01
CA LEU A 33 43.86 -30.45 16.24
C LEU A 33 44.25 -29.74 14.93
N VAL A 34 44.89 -30.44 14.00
CA VAL A 34 45.17 -29.94 12.65
C VAL A 34 43.88 -29.82 11.84
N THR A 35 42.95 -30.78 11.89
CA THR A 35 41.64 -30.63 11.25
C THR A 35 40.84 -29.50 11.88
N LEU A 36 40.91 -29.31 13.20
CA LEU A 36 40.25 -28.19 13.89
C LEU A 36 40.86 -26.83 13.47
N LEU A 37 42.18 -26.74 13.38
CA LEU A 37 42.88 -25.54 12.90
C LEU A 37 42.64 -25.29 11.41
N ILE A 38 42.50 -26.35 10.60
CA ILE A 38 42.12 -26.25 9.20
C ILE A 38 40.64 -25.85 9.08
N THR A 39 39.72 -26.35 9.91
CA THR A 39 38.31 -25.90 9.89
C THR A 39 38.18 -24.46 10.37
N ILE A 40 38.89 -24.07 11.44
CA ILE A 40 38.94 -22.68 11.94
C ILE A 40 39.62 -21.77 10.91
N GLY A 41 40.70 -22.25 10.26
CA GLY A 41 41.41 -21.55 9.20
C GLY A 41 40.58 -21.39 7.92
N ILE A 42 39.82 -22.42 7.53
CA ILE A 42 38.89 -22.37 6.39
C ILE A 42 37.68 -21.48 6.73
N GLN A 43 37.18 -21.49 7.97
CA GLN A 43 36.17 -20.53 8.43
C GLN A 43 36.68 -19.09 8.52
N GLY A 44 38.00 -18.88 8.69
CA GLY A 44 38.64 -17.56 8.61
C GLY A 44 38.94 -17.09 7.19
N ILE A 45 39.22 -18.01 6.25
CA ILE A 45 39.63 -17.69 4.86
C ILE A 45 38.43 -17.54 3.91
N LEU A 46 37.24 -18.02 4.27
CA LEU A 46 35.98 -17.81 3.53
C LEU A 46 35.08 -16.70 4.10
N ARG A 47 35.63 -15.73 4.84
CA ARG A 47 34.94 -14.45 4.98
C ARG A 47 35.23 -13.63 3.73
N ALA A 48 34.29 -13.65 2.78
CA ALA A 48 34.22 -12.60 1.76
C ALA A 48 34.30 -11.24 2.49
N ASP A 49 35.15 -10.33 2.03
CA ASP A 49 35.28 -9.00 2.61
C ASP A 49 34.00 -8.18 2.35
N THR A 50 33.00 -8.41 3.19
CA THR A 50 31.69 -7.75 3.14
C THR A 50 31.75 -6.31 3.68
N GLY A 51 32.92 -5.85 4.16
CA GLY A 51 33.08 -4.53 4.77
C GLY A 51 32.67 -3.37 3.84
N GLN A 52 32.80 -3.55 2.52
CA GLN A 52 32.38 -2.57 1.52
C GLN A 52 30.84 -2.49 1.34
N LEU A 53 30.09 -3.47 1.85
CA LEU A 53 28.62 -3.54 1.73
C LEU A 53 27.90 -3.07 2.99
N LEU A 54 28.63 -2.94 4.11
CA LEU A 54 28.07 -2.49 5.38
C LEU A 54 27.72 -1.00 5.33
N PHE A 55 26.63 -0.64 6.01
CA PHE A 55 26.23 0.75 6.21
C PHE A 55 27.36 1.55 6.87
N GLN A 56 27.68 2.66 6.24
CA GLN A 56 28.48 3.74 6.81
C GLN A 56 27.58 4.86 7.33
N ALA A 57 28.15 5.80 8.10
CA ALA A 57 27.40 6.94 8.62
C ALA A 57 26.75 7.80 7.51
N THR A 58 27.38 7.86 6.33
CA THR A 58 26.87 8.56 5.14
C THR A 58 25.71 7.85 4.45
N ASP A 59 25.51 6.56 4.74
CA ASP A 59 24.46 5.75 4.11
C ASP A 59 23.11 5.87 4.82
N ILE A 60 23.10 6.46 6.03
CA ILE A 60 21.86 6.84 6.70
C ILE A 60 21.56 8.29 6.33
N LYS A 61 20.61 8.44 5.42
CA LYS A 61 20.15 9.73 4.88
C LYS A 61 19.44 10.56 5.93
N ASP A 62 18.68 9.89 6.80
CA ASP A 62 17.81 10.54 7.78
C ASP A 62 17.65 9.68 9.04
N VAL A 63 18.55 9.87 10.01
CA VAL A 63 18.58 9.12 11.27
C VAL A 63 17.30 9.35 12.09
N GLY A 64 16.79 10.58 12.12
CA GLY A 64 15.61 10.93 12.92
C GLY A 64 14.36 10.27 12.38
N SER A 65 14.15 10.32 11.06
CA SER A 65 13.04 9.61 10.43
C SER A 65 13.11 8.10 10.64
N LEU A 66 14.30 7.50 10.52
CA LEU A 66 14.49 6.07 10.74
C LEU A 66 14.13 5.68 12.18
N ALA A 67 14.60 6.45 13.15
CA ALA A 67 14.29 6.22 14.56
C ALA A 67 12.78 6.30 14.83
N VAL A 68 12.11 7.34 14.32
CA VAL A 68 10.64 7.48 14.46
C VAL A 68 9.89 6.30 13.82
N LYS A 69 10.30 5.86 12.63
CA LYS A 69 9.68 4.69 11.98
C LYS A 69 9.89 3.40 12.76
N LEU A 70 11.09 3.19 13.32
CA LEU A 70 11.38 2.01 14.14
C LEU A 70 10.70 2.02 15.51
N GLN A 71 10.29 3.19 16.02
CA GLN A 71 9.39 3.29 17.18
C GLN A 71 7.94 2.92 16.85
N ASP A 72 7.54 3.05 15.58
CA ASP A 72 6.15 2.89 15.16
C ASP A 72 5.80 1.42 14.90
N THR A 73 5.14 0.81 15.87
CA THR A 73 4.75 -0.61 15.85
C THR A 73 3.57 -0.91 14.92
N ARG A 74 2.93 0.10 14.33
CA ARG A 74 1.80 -0.05 13.41
C ARG A 74 2.26 -0.55 12.04
N ALA A 75 3.47 -0.18 11.62
CA ALA A 75 4.08 -0.66 10.39
C ALA A 75 4.69 -2.05 10.60
N VAL A 76 4.12 -3.07 9.96
CA VAL A 76 4.53 -4.49 10.14
C VAL A 76 6.04 -4.67 9.91
N ILE A 77 6.59 -4.07 8.84
CA ILE A 77 8.02 -4.13 8.56
C ILE A 77 8.87 -3.47 9.66
N SER A 78 8.41 -2.33 10.21
CA SER A 78 9.15 -1.62 11.26
C SER A 78 9.12 -2.35 12.58
N GLN A 79 7.98 -2.96 12.93
CA GLN A 79 7.88 -3.88 14.05
C GLN A 79 8.83 -5.08 13.87
N TYR A 80 8.85 -5.70 12.69
CA TYR A 80 9.71 -6.84 12.38
C TYR A 80 11.21 -6.50 12.52
N ILE A 81 11.63 -5.34 12.01
CA ILE A 81 13.02 -4.89 12.13
C ILE A 81 13.35 -4.49 13.57
N ALA A 82 12.47 -3.74 14.26
CA ALA A 82 12.68 -3.30 15.63
C ALA A 82 12.82 -4.49 16.59
N ALA A 83 12.01 -5.53 16.43
CA ALA A 83 12.06 -6.74 17.24
C ALA A 83 13.41 -7.49 17.18
N GLN A 84 14.23 -7.20 16.17
CA GLN A 84 15.55 -7.80 16.01
C GLN A 84 16.68 -6.92 16.53
N LEU A 85 16.42 -5.69 16.98
CA LEU A 85 17.43 -4.78 17.51
C LEU A 85 17.87 -5.17 18.93
N SER A 86 19.06 -4.73 19.34
CA SER A 86 19.55 -4.95 20.71
C SER A 86 18.74 -4.14 21.74
N ALA A 87 18.71 -4.61 22.98
CA ALA A 87 17.99 -3.93 24.07
C ALA A 87 18.49 -2.49 24.27
N GLU A 88 19.79 -2.25 24.14
CA GLU A 88 20.39 -0.91 24.25
C GLU A 88 19.91 0.01 23.13
N THR A 89 19.72 -0.52 21.92
CA THR A 89 19.22 0.29 20.79
C THR A 89 17.74 0.57 20.93
N LEU A 90 16.96 -0.39 21.43
CA LEU A 90 15.55 -0.18 21.74
C LEU A 90 15.36 0.87 22.83
N GLN A 91 16.21 0.88 23.85
CA GLN A 91 16.20 1.93 24.87
C GLN A 91 16.51 3.32 24.28
N LEU A 92 17.57 3.43 23.45
CA LEU A 92 17.91 4.68 22.79
C LEU A 92 16.80 5.16 21.83
N LEU A 93 16.08 4.22 21.20
CA LEU A 93 14.90 4.52 20.41
C LEU A 93 13.78 5.03 21.33
N GLU A 94 13.45 4.36 22.43
CA GLU A 94 12.40 4.78 23.36
C GLU A 94 12.65 6.18 23.95
N GLU A 95 13.91 6.51 24.26
CA GLU A 95 14.33 7.81 24.79
C GLU A 95 14.27 8.94 23.74
N TYR A 96 14.22 8.62 22.44
CA TYR A 96 14.21 9.62 21.38
C TYR A 96 12.82 10.27 21.22
N ASP A 97 12.75 11.58 21.37
CA ASP A 97 11.51 12.37 21.29
C ASP A 97 10.89 12.45 19.88
N GLY A 98 11.62 12.04 18.85
CA GLY A 98 11.16 12.09 17.46
C GLY A 98 11.20 13.46 16.80
N ILE A 99 11.63 14.52 17.49
CA ILE A 99 11.65 15.90 16.99
C ILE A 99 13.05 16.53 17.05
N SER A 100 13.80 16.24 18.11
CA SER A 100 15.16 16.73 18.30
C SER A 100 16.13 16.12 17.31
N ARG A 101 17.31 16.71 17.19
CA ARG A 101 18.40 16.08 16.43
C ARG A 101 18.81 14.78 17.13
N PRO A 102 18.88 13.64 16.42
CA PRO A 102 19.33 12.37 17.00
C PRO A 102 20.72 12.48 17.61
N SER A 103 20.94 11.80 18.74
CA SER A 103 22.26 11.75 19.36
C SER A 103 23.25 10.92 18.51
N PRO A 104 24.56 11.22 18.57
CA PRO A 104 25.58 10.39 17.91
C PRO A 104 25.55 8.92 18.38
N ASP A 105 25.16 8.68 19.64
CA ASP A 105 25.06 7.33 20.20
C ASP A 105 23.90 6.54 19.58
N LEU A 106 22.73 7.17 19.41
CA LEU A 106 21.61 6.55 18.69
C LEU A 106 21.99 6.22 17.24
N GLN A 107 22.65 7.15 16.53
CA GLN A 107 23.10 6.89 15.17
C GLN A 107 24.08 5.71 15.11
N LYS A 108 25.07 5.67 15.99
CA LYS A 108 26.04 4.59 16.07
C LYS A 108 25.39 3.24 16.39
N ALA A 109 24.43 3.23 17.33
CA ALA A 109 23.70 2.03 17.72
C ALA A 109 22.84 1.47 16.58
N LEU A 110 22.17 2.34 15.82
CA LEU A 110 21.42 1.97 14.63
C LEU A 110 22.32 1.39 13.54
N ILE A 111 23.45 2.04 13.21
CA ILE A 111 24.41 1.51 12.22
C ILE A 111 24.91 0.12 12.62
N ALA A 112 25.32 -0.05 13.89
CA ALA A 112 25.82 -1.32 14.38
C ALA A 112 24.78 -2.44 14.27
N ASN A 113 23.52 -2.16 14.63
CA ASN A 113 22.45 -3.14 14.53
C ASN A 113 22.06 -3.45 13.09
N LEU A 114 21.92 -2.43 12.23
CA LEU A 114 21.64 -2.64 10.81
C LEU A 114 22.71 -3.51 10.17
N ASN A 115 23.99 -3.24 10.43
CA ASN A 115 25.10 -4.06 9.92
C ASN A 115 25.06 -5.49 10.45
N ARG A 116 24.70 -5.70 11.72
CA ARG A 116 24.48 -7.05 12.26
C ARG A 116 23.32 -7.77 11.55
N LEU A 117 22.22 -7.06 11.27
CA LEU A 117 21.08 -7.63 10.54
C LEU A 117 21.45 -8.07 9.12
N LEU A 118 22.36 -7.36 8.45
CA LEU A 118 22.84 -7.74 7.12
C LEU A 118 23.47 -9.13 7.10
N GLU A 119 24.11 -9.54 8.20
CA GLU A 119 24.91 -10.77 8.29
C GLU A 119 24.20 -11.91 9.05
N ALA A 120 23.06 -11.64 9.71
CA ALA A 120 22.41 -12.59 10.62
C ALA A 120 21.67 -13.75 9.92
N GLY A 121 21.27 -13.58 8.67
CA GLY A 121 20.41 -14.49 7.91
C GLY A 121 19.53 -13.71 6.94
N SER A 122 18.69 -14.39 6.15
CA SER A 122 17.75 -13.69 5.25
C SER A 122 16.78 -12.83 6.07
N LEU A 123 16.73 -11.53 5.77
CA LEU A 123 15.75 -10.63 6.35
C LEU A 123 14.38 -10.73 5.67
N TYR A 124 14.30 -11.39 4.52
CA TYR A 124 13.04 -11.46 3.78
C TYR A 124 12.03 -12.40 4.44
N ASP A 125 10.93 -11.81 4.89
CA ASP A 125 9.71 -12.49 5.30
C ASP A 125 8.53 -11.97 4.46
N ALA A 126 7.81 -12.86 3.79
CA ALA A 126 6.77 -12.47 2.83
C ALA A 126 5.62 -11.67 3.47
N LEU A 127 5.31 -11.92 4.75
CA LEU A 127 4.25 -11.19 5.45
C LEU A 127 4.72 -9.82 5.91
N SER A 128 5.98 -9.72 6.34
CA SER A 128 6.57 -8.48 6.84
C SER A 128 6.90 -7.49 5.71
N PHE A 129 7.16 -8.00 4.49
CA PHE A 129 7.45 -7.19 3.30
C PHE A 129 6.23 -7.04 2.35
N VAL A 130 5.02 -7.41 2.78
CA VAL A 130 3.82 -7.43 1.91
C VAL A 130 3.49 -6.09 1.27
N ASP A 131 3.70 -4.99 2.00
CA ASP A 131 3.40 -3.62 1.53
C ASP A 131 4.65 -2.90 1.00
N ILE A 132 5.76 -3.62 0.80
CA ILE A 132 7.02 -3.05 0.32
C ILE A 132 7.20 -3.38 -1.15
N GLU A 133 7.29 -2.35 -1.97
CA GLU A 133 7.64 -2.49 -3.38
C GLU A 133 9.14 -2.84 -3.49
N LEU A 134 9.42 -4.11 -3.79
CA LEU A 134 10.79 -4.61 -3.89
C LEU A 134 11.43 -4.19 -5.22
N SER A 135 12.65 -3.67 -5.15
CA SER A 135 13.45 -3.32 -6.33
C SER A 135 13.78 -4.54 -7.19
N GLU A 136 14.09 -4.32 -8.47
CA GLU A 136 14.51 -5.39 -9.38
C GLU A 136 15.72 -6.16 -8.81
N GLN A 137 16.65 -5.47 -8.17
CA GLN A 137 17.82 -6.06 -7.52
C GLN A 137 17.43 -7.00 -6.38
N SER A 138 16.51 -6.57 -5.50
CA SER A 138 15.96 -7.42 -4.43
C SER A 138 15.29 -8.66 -5.02
N GLN A 139 14.42 -8.50 -6.02
CA GLN A 139 13.72 -9.62 -6.64
C GLN A 139 14.67 -10.62 -7.31
N LEU A 140 15.72 -10.14 -7.99
CA LEU A 140 16.74 -10.98 -8.63
C LEU A 140 17.55 -11.79 -7.62
N LEU A 141 17.93 -11.18 -6.49
CA LEU A 141 18.67 -11.87 -5.42
C LEU A 141 17.77 -12.84 -4.65
N LEU A 142 16.49 -12.51 -4.43
CA LEU A 142 15.53 -13.44 -3.81
C LEU A 142 15.39 -14.74 -4.62
N ARG A 143 15.38 -14.66 -5.95
CA ARG A 143 15.34 -15.86 -6.83
C ARG A 143 16.57 -16.75 -6.68
N GLN A 144 17.69 -16.20 -6.24
CA GLN A 144 18.93 -16.94 -5.99
C GLN A 144 18.93 -17.62 -4.61
N ASN A 145 18.03 -17.21 -3.71
CA ASN A 145 17.89 -17.71 -2.35
C ASN A 145 19.23 -17.82 -1.58
N PRO A 146 20.00 -16.73 -1.46
CA PRO A 146 21.30 -16.77 -0.80
C PRO A 146 21.14 -17.02 0.71
N GLU A 147 21.78 -18.07 1.22
CA GLU A 147 21.71 -18.44 2.64
C GLU A 147 22.87 -17.85 3.48
N SER A 148 23.95 -17.41 2.84
CA SER A 148 25.12 -16.83 3.51
C SER A 148 26.02 -16.05 2.53
N GLY A 149 27.03 -15.36 3.08
CA GLY A 149 28.07 -14.68 2.30
C GLY A 149 27.61 -13.37 1.65
N GLU A 150 28.38 -12.91 0.66
CA GLU A 150 28.20 -11.58 0.05
C GLU A 150 26.81 -11.38 -0.58
N ALA A 151 26.27 -12.40 -1.24
CA ALA A 151 24.96 -12.31 -1.89
C ALA A 151 23.82 -12.11 -0.88
N LEU A 152 23.92 -12.73 0.30
CA LEU A 152 22.96 -12.52 1.40
C LEU A 152 23.05 -11.09 1.92
N VAL A 153 24.26 -10.60 2.19
CA VAL A 153 24.48 -9.23 2.67
C VAL A 153 23.93 -8.21 1.68
N ARG A 154 24.17 -8.41 0.37
CA ARG A 154 23.60 -7.56 -0.70
C ARG A 154 22.07 -7.60 -0.70
N LEU A 155 21.47 -8.78 -0.60
CA LEU A 155 20.02 -8.93 -0.56
C LEU A 155 19.43 -8.15 0.63
N ASN A 156 19.93 -8.39 1.83
CA ASN A 156 19.48 -7.70 3.04
C ASN A 156 19.67 -6.18 2.95
N ARG A 157 20.76 -5.73 2.31
CA ARG A 157 21.05 -4.32 2.11
C ARG A 157 20.03 -3.65 1.19
N PHE A 158 19.63 -4.32 0.10
CA PHE A 158 18.57 -3.84 -0.78
C PHE A 158 17.20 -3.90 -0.11
N LEU A 159 16.86 -4.97 0.62
CA LEU A 159 15.59 -5.07 1.35
C LEU A 159 15.40 -3.94 2.37
N LEU A 160 16.45 -3.58 3.12
CA LEU A 160 16.39 -2.45 4.05
C LEU A 160 16.26 -1.10 3.32
N ALA A 161 16.94 -0.92 2.18
CA ALA A 161 16.80 0.29 1.36
C ALA A 161 15.41 0.39 0.71
N ASP A 162 14.83 -0.73 0.27
CA ASP A 162 13.48 -0.80 -0.29
C ASP A 162 12.43 -0.50 0.80
N ALA A 163 12.65 -0.96 2.04
CA ALA A 163 11.75 -0.68 3.16
C ALA A 163 11.84 0.76 3.67
N TYR A 164 13.02 1.38 3.61
CA TYR A 164 13.30 2.72 4.12
C TYR A 164 14.05 3.60 3.10
N PRO A 165 13.49 3.87 1.92
CA PRO A 165 14.22 4.46 0.78
C PRO A 165 14.64 5.92 1.01
N HIS A 166 13.94 6.63 1.92
CA HIS A 166 14.25 8.01 2.27
C HIS A 166 15.17 8.12 3.49
N GLU A 167 15.34 7.04 4.24
CA GLU A 167 16.21 6.98 5.41
C GLU A 167 17.55 6.30 5.11
N LEU A 168 17.56 5.34 4.19
CA LEU A 168 18.70 4.46 3.90
C LEU A 168 19.10 4.55 2.43
N ALA A 169 20.40 4.70 2.17
CA ALA A 169 20.96 4.68 0.83
C ALA A 169 20.95 3.27 0.26
N SER A 170 20.53 3.14 -1.01
CA SER A 170 20.74 1.91 -1.75
C SER A 170 22.22 1.76 -2.13
N LEU A 171 22.68 0.53 -2.39
CA LEU A 171 24.06 0.28 -2.79
C LEU A 171 24.40 1.03 -4.08
N GLY A 172 25.43 1.87 -4.04
CA GLY A 172 25.89 2.67 -5.18
C GLY A 172 25.18 4.02 -5.35
N GLU A 173 24.22 4.36 -4.47
CA GLU A 173 23.59 5.67 -4.46
C GLU A 173 24.56 6.76 -4.00
N LYS A 174 24.60 7.90 -4.72
CA LYS A 174 25.41 9.06 -4.34
C LYS A 174 24.56 10.08 -3.62
N HIS A 175 24.97 10.45 -2.41
CA HIS A 175 24.34 11.54 -1.67
C HIS A 175 24.94 12.90 -2.03
N THR A 176 24.10 13.90 -2.31
CA THR A 176 24.52 15.30 -2.48
C THR A 176 24.41 16.05 -1.15
N SER A 177 25.46 16.81 -0.79
CA SER A 177 25.54 17.53 0.49
C SER A 177 24.62 18.75 0.55
N GLU A 178 24.22 19.29 -0.59
CA GLU A 178 23.35 20.45 -0.71
C GLU A 178 21.91 20.12 -0.30
N ASN A 179 21.38 18.98 -0.78
CA ASN A 179 20.05 18.47 -0.42
C ASN A 179 19.92 18.26 1.11
N SER A 180 20.97 17.72 1.76
CA SER A 180 20.98 17.51 3.23
C SER A 180 20.82 18.80 4.03
N LYS A 181 21.38 19.93 3.56
CA LYS A 181 21.25 21.23 4.23
C LYS A 181 19.84 21.80 4.10
N GLU A 182 19.22 21.67 2.94
CA GLU A 182 17.85 22.15 2.70
C GLU A 182 16.83 21.34 3.50
N ILE A 183 17.02 20.02 3.57
CA ILE A 183 16.25 19.11 4.43
C ILE A 183 16.32 19.57 5.90
N GLU A 184 17.51 19.81 6.45
CA GLU A 184 17.63 20.17 7.87
C GLU A 184 17.03 21.55 8.17
N LYS A 185 17.11 22.50 7.23
CA LYS A 185 16.38 23.78 7.34
C LYS A 185 14.88 23.55 7.34
N CYS A 186 14.37 22.67 6.47
CA CYS A 186 12.96 22.32 6.44
C CYS A 186 12.50 21.65 7.74
N ARG A 187 13.32 20.75 8.31
CA ARG A 187 13.09 20.15 9.63
C ARG A 187 13.03 21.22 10.72
N GLU A 188 13.95 22.18 10.70
CA GLU A 188 13.93 23.28 11.67
C GLU A 188 12.64 24.10 11.57
N ASN A 189 12.18 24.41 10.36
CA ASN A 189 10.88 25.07 10.18
C ASN A 189 9.74 24.24 10.80
N LEU A 190 9.71 22.92 10.61
CA LEU A 190 8.70 22.05 11.22
C LEU A 190 8.78 22.05 12.76
N ARG A 191 9.98 22.13 13.36
CA ARG A 191 10.14 22.28 14.82
C ARG A 191 9.54 23.57 15.32
N GLN A 192 9.83 24.68 14.63
CA GLN A 192 9.29 25.99 14.96
C GLN A 192 7.76 26.04 14.80
N ILE A 193 7.23 25.42 13.73
CA ILE A 193 5.78 25.27 13.53
C ILE A 193 5.16 24.44 14.67
N ASN A 194 5.79 23.34 15.08
CA ASN A 194 5.26 22.53 16.19
C ASN A 194 5.19 23.34 17.49
N LEU A 195 6.29 24.01 17.84
CA LEU A 195 6.37 24.86 19.03
C LEU A 195 5.32 25.98 19.00
N ALA A 196 5.15 26.66 17.86
CA ALA A 196 4.14 27.70 17.70
C ALA A 196 2.71 27.16 17.88
N ARG A 197 2.42 25.97 17.34
CA ARG A 197 1.12 25.31 17.52
C ARG A 197 0.84 24.89 18.96
N GLU A 198 1.86 24.42 19.67
CA GLU A 198 1.75 24.06 21.08
C GLU A 198 1.50 25.30 21.95
N ASN A 199 2.23 26.39 21.72
CA ASN A 199 2.02 27.66 22.41
C ASN A 199 0.64 28.26 22.13
N TYR A 200 0.21 28.27 20.86
CA TYR A 200 -1.13 28.71 20.48
C TYR A 200 -2.22 27.90 21.19
N ARG A 201 -2.07 26.56 21.23
CA ARG A 201 -3.00 25.68 21.95
C ARG A 201 -2.99 25.94 23.45
N ALA A 202 -1.84 26.22 24.05
CA ALA A 202 -1.74 26.53 25.46
C ALA A 202 -2.48 27.84 25.84
N ASP A 203 -2.47 28.83 24.94
CA ASP A 203 -3.11 30.14 25.19
C ASP A 203 -4.60 30.15 24.85
N THR A 204 -5.02 29.44 23.81
CA THR A 204 -6.40 29.49 23.27
C THR A 204 -7.24 28.28 23.62
N ASN A 205 -6.61 27.17 24.02
CA ASN A 205 -7.23 25.86 24.18
C ASN A 205 -7.86 25.31 22.88
N GLU A 206 -7.44 25.81 21.72
CA GLU A 206 -7.92 25.40 20.39
C GLU A 206 -6.76 25.20 19.40
N ASP A 207 -7.02 24.41 18.35
CA ASP A 207 -6.13 24.30 17.20
C ASP A 207 -6.33 25.46 16.23
N VAL A 208 -5.22 25.98 15.71
CA VAL A 208 -5.26 27.00 14.65
C VAL A 208 -5.96 26.45 13.41
N GLU A 209 -6.80 27.25 12.75
CA GLU A 209 -7.49 26.80 11.54
C GLU A 209 -6.54 26.67 10.34
N TRP A 210 -5.56 27.58 10.25
CA TRP A 210 -4.55 27.64 9.17
C TRP A 210 -3.19 28.02 9.76
N LEU A 211 -2.09 27.51 9.21
CA LEU A 211 -0.76 27.77 9.76
C LEU A 211 -0.39 29.26 9.77
N SER A 212 -0.92 30.06 8.84
CA SER A 212 -0.77 31.51 8.85
C SER A 212 -1.34 32.19 10.09
N GLY A 213 -2.31 31.57 10.77
CA GLY A 213 -2.88 32.06 12.03
C GLY A 213 -1.88 32.07 13.20
N LEU A 214 -0.75 31.36 13.07
CA LEU A 214 0.35 31.39 14.03
C LEU A 214 1.20 32.66 13.88
N SER A 215 1.09 33.37 12.76
CA SER A 215 1.92 34.53 12.45
C SER A 215 1.18 35.86 12.70
N PRO A 216 1.87 36.91 13.21
CA PRO A 216 3.28 36.94 13.62
C PRO A 216 3.54 36.56 15.08
N GLU A 217 2.49 36.34 15.87
CA GLU A 217 2.55 36.27 17.33
C GLU A 217 3.35 35.06 17.85
N TYR A 218 3.15 33.88 17.24
CA TYR A 218 3.80 32.63 17.63
C TYR A 218 4.89 32.19 16.65
N LEU A 219 4.83 32.67 15.40
CA LEU A 219 5.69 32.21 14.31
C LEU A 219 6.03 33.31 13.32
N ASN A 220 7.31 33.39 12.92
CA ASN A 220 7.72 34.25 11.82
C ASN A 220 7.19 33.69 10.48
N GLU A 221 6.55 34.52 9.66
CA GLU A 221 5.95 34.13 8.37
C GLU A 221 6.93 33.41 7.43
N LYS A 222 8.23 33.72 7.48
CA LYS A 222 9.24 33.07 6.62
C LYS A 222 9.40 31.58 6.93
N VAL A 223 9.02 31.14 8.13
CA VAL A 223 9.07 29.73 8.53
C VAL A 223 8.01 28.91 7.80
N LEU A 224 6.94 29.55 7.32
CA LEU A 224 5.90 28.90 6.51
C LEU A 224 6.37 28.56 5.08
N LEU A 225 7.59 28.95 4.71
CA LEU A 225 8.16 28.72 3.39
C LEU A 225 9.24 27.64 3.46
N CYS A 226 9.06 26.58 2.66
CA CYS A 226 10.03 25.52 2.54
C CYS A 226 11.26 26.04 1.75
N PRO A 227 12.50 25.74 2.19
CA PRO A 227 13.69 26.21 1.47
C PRO A 227 13.83 25.66 0.04
N ALA A 228 13.18 24.53 -0.27
CA ALA A 228 13.16 23.94 -1.61
C ALA A 228 11.96 24.38 -2.46
N ASP A 229 11.07 25.23 -1.93
CA ASP A 229 9.92 25.72 -2.66
C ASP A 229 10.28 26.97 -3.49
N ALA A 230 10.56 26.76 -4.77
CA ALA A 230 10.85 27.83 -5.71
C ALA A 230 9.68 28.81 -5.93
N THR A 231 8.45 28.42 -5.58
CA THR A 231 7.26 29.27 -5.74
C THR A 231 7.05 30.21 -4.56
N ASN A 232 7.70 29.95 -3.42
CA ASN A 232 7.50 30.63 -2.14
C ASN A 232 6.03 30.58 -1.69
N GLY A 233 5.43 29.39 -1.69
CA GLY A 233 4.10 29.14 -1.13
C GLY A 233 2.94 29.66 -2.00
N LYS A 234 3.13 29.79 -3.31
CA LYS A 234 2.06 30.24 -4.22
C LYS A 234 1.00 29.15 -4.43
N PRO A 235 -0.29 29.52 -4.59
CA PRO A 235 -1.36 28.58 -4.91
C PRO A 235 -1.04 27.75 -6.16
N GLY A 236 -1.36 26.45 -6.12
CA GLY A 236 -1.14 25.49 -7.21
C GLY A 236 0.04 24.52 -7.01
N VAL A 237 0.86 24.71 -5.96
CA VAL A 237 1.81 23.68 -5.48
C VAL A 237 1.10 22.66 -4.60
N LEU A 238 0.17 23.14 -3.78
CA LEU A 238 -0.82 22.34 -3.05
C LEU A 238 -2.11 22.30 -3.88
N THR A 239 -2.99 21.33 -3.63
CA THR A 239 -4.33 21.32 -4.24
C THR A 239 -5.04 22.67 -4.00
N GLU A 240 -5.88 23.11 -4.92
CA GLU A 240 -6.45 24.47 -4.90
C GLU A 240 -7.19 24.79 -3.58
N ASP A 241 -7.75 23.78 -2.93
CA ASP A 241 -8.47 23.83 -1.65
C ASP A 241 -7.56 23.74 -0.39
N ALA A 242 -6.27 23.47 -0.59
CA ALA A 242 -5.28 23.32 0.49
C ALA A 242 -4.35 24.53 0.65
N SER A 243 -4.52 25.55 -0.18
CA SER A 243 -3.73 26.78 -0.10
C SER A 243 -4.17 27.63 1.09
N ASP A 244 -3.22 28.01 1.96
CA ASP A 244 -3.49 28.89 3.09
C ASP A 244 -4.02 30.26 2.58
N PRO A 245 -5.18 30.75 3.06
CA PRO A 245 -5.84 31.90 2.48
C PRO A 245 -5.20 33.25 2.84
N ARG A 246 -4.34 33.30 3.87
CA ARG A 246 -3.85 34.57 4.43
C ARG A 246 -2.40 34.86 4.10
N LEU A 247 -1.53 33.86 4.17
CA LEU A 247 -0.10 33.99 3.89
C LEU A 247 0.37 32.85 2.98
N PRO A 248 1.34 33.09 2.09
CA PRO A 248 1.95 32.03 1.32
C PRO A 248 2.52 30.94 2.24
N CYS A 249 2.18 29.69 1.96
CA CYS A 249 2.57 28.54 2.76
C CYS A 249 2.99 27.38 1.86
N SER A 250 4.20 26.85 2.10
CA SER A 250 4.73 25.69 1.36
C SER A 250 4.35 24.35 1.99
N TYR A 251 3.63 24.37 3.11
CA TYR A 251 3.30 23.19 3.90
C TYR A 251 1.80 22.89 3.80
N LEU A 252 1.48 21.62 3.56
CA LEU A 252 0.10 21.15 3.61
C LEU A 252 -0.33 21.02 5.08
N TYR A 253 -1.41 21.71 5.45
CA TYR A 253 -1.98 21.60 6.78
C TYR A 253 -3.18 20.66 6.76
N GLU A 254 -3.06 19.53 7.45
CA GLU A 254 -4.02 18.43 7.36
C GLU A 254 -5.28 18.67 8.20
N ILE A 255 -5.17 19.45 9.27
CA ILE A 255 -6.32 19.78 10.15
C ILE A 255 -7.01 21.10 9.77
N ARG A 256 -6.80 21.56 8.53
CA ARG A 256 -7.48 22.73 7.93
C ARG A 256 -9.02 22.56 7.95
N PRO A 257 -9.82 23.64 7.86
CA PRO A 257 -11.27 23.57 8.08
C PRO A 257 -12.01 22.54 7.23
N SER A 258 -11.62 22.36 5.97
CA SER A 258 -12.22 21.37 5.06
C SER A 258 -11.95 19.91 5.46
N GLU A 259 -10.84 19.64 6.13
CA GLU A 259 -10.37 18.29 6.47
C GLU A 259 -10.48 17.96 7.97
N LYS A 260 -10.71 18.98 8.82
CA LYS A 260 -10.69 18.89 10.29
C LYS A 260 -11.54 17.74 10.85
N MET A 261 -12.70 17.47 10.23
CA MET A 261 -13.58 16.38 10.66
C MET A 261 -13.04 15.00 10.27
N GLY A 262 -12.52 14.82 9.05
CA GLY A 262 -11.90 13.58 8.60
C GLY A 262 -10.68 13.22 9.44
N GLN A 263 -9.86 14.22 9.78
CA GLN A 263 -8.69 14.02 10.63
C GLN A 263 -9.02 13.62 12.07
N ARG A 264 -10.19 13.99 12.62
CA ARG A 264 -10.61 13.51 13.95
C ARG A 264 -10.83 12.00 13.98
N PHE A 265 -11.43 11.44 12.93
CA PHE A 265 -11.60 9.98 12.82
C PHE A 265 -10.27 9.26 12.60
N LEU A 266 -9.37 9.85 11.81
CA LEU A 266 -8.03 9.33 11.61
C LEU A 266 -7.20 9.40 12.88
N LEU A 267 -7.38 10.41 13.73
CA LEU A 267 -6.64 10.52 14.99
C LEU A 267 -6.98 9.38 15.95
N GLU A 268 -8.23 8.96 16.01
CA GLU A 268 -8.63 7.78 16.80
C GLU A 268 -8.00 6.48 16.26
N ALA A 269 -7.81 6.41 14.94
CA ALA A 269 -7.25 5.26 14.23
C ALA A 269 -5.72 5.16 14.30
N GLU A 270 -5.06 6.30 14.10
CA GLU A 270 -3.63 6.41 13.85
C GLU A 270 -2.87 6.95 15.07
N GLY A 271 -3.55 7.64 15.99
CA GLY A 271 -2.93 8.21 17.18
C GLY A 271 -1.86 9.25 16.86
N ASP A 272 -0.83 9.29 17.71
CA ASP A 272 0.18 10.36 17.74
C ASP A 272 1.03 10.50 16.48
N MET A 273 1.03 9.50 15.61
CA MET A 273 1.81 9.49 14.37
C MET A 273 1.06 10.09 13.17
N LEU A 274 -0.24 10.39 13.30
CA LEU A 274 -1.02 11.05 12.27
C LEU A 274 -0.35 12.36 11.85
N ALA A 275 -0.12 12.55 10.56
CA ALA A 275 0.52 13.76 10.04
C ALA A 275 -0.44 14.97 10.12
N VAL A 276 0.05 16.07 10.66
CA VAL A 276 -0.69 17.34 10.78
C VAL A 276 -0.14 18.44 9.89
N VAL A 277 1.16 18.40 9.62
CA VAL A 277 1.82 19.30 8.67
C VAL A 277 2.68 18.46 7.75
N ARG A 278 2.51 18.59 6.43
CA ARG A 278 3.33 17.89 5.44
C ARG A 278 4.12 18.86 4.58
N CYS A 279 5.32 18.45 4.22
CA CYS A 279 6.14 19.11 3.21
C CYS A 279 6.31 18.15 2.04
N GLU A 280 5.65 18.44 0.92
CA GLU A 280 5.75 17.60 -0.29
C GLU A 280 7.13 17.69 -0.96
N HIS A 281 7.84 18.82 -0.83
CA HIS A 281 9.17 19.01 -1.42
C HIS A 281 10.23 18.05 -0.87
N HIS A 282 10.19 17.80 0.44
CA HIS A 282 11.11 16.89 1.13
C HIS A 282 10.43 15.63 1.62
N LEU A 283 9.14 15.45 1.36
CA LEU A 283 8.33 14.35 1.88
C LEU A 283 8.46 14.20 3.40
N LEU A 284 8.51 15.32 4.13
CA LEU A 284 8.60 15.34 5.60
C LEU A 284 7.21 15.58 6.19
N ASN A 285 6.90 14.88 7.28
CA ASN A 285 5.69 15.08 8.07
C ASN A 285 6.07 15.51 9.48
N LEU A 286 5.25 16.38 10.05
CA LEU A 286 5.13 16.60 11.49
C LEU A 286 3.84 15.91 11.95
N SER A 287 3.93 15.09 13.00
CA SER A 287 2.80 14.34 13.55
C SER A 287 2.02 15.09 14.62
N VAL A 288 0.84 14.59 15.00
CA VAL A 288 0.05 15.12 16.13
C VAL A 288 0.88 15.12 17.41
N GLY A 289 1.59 14.01 17.70
CA GLY A 289 2.50 13.87 18.84
C GLY A 289 3.85 14.58 18.67
N GLY A 290 4.00 15.47 17.70
CA GLY A 290 5.19 16.31 17.53
C GLY A 290 6.38 15.62 16.83
N LYS A 291 6.25 14.40 16.31
CA LYS A 291 7.38 13.68 15.68
C LYS A 291 7.58 14.09 14.23
N ILE A 292 8.83 14.11 13.76
CA ILE A 292 9.19 14.44 12.38
C ILE A 292 9.79 13.24 11.65
N TYR A 293 9.08 12.75 10.63
CA TYR A 293 9.46 11.59 9.83
C TYR A 293 9.22 11.81 8.33
N ARG A 294 9.81 10.97 7.48
CA ARG A 294 9.62 11.00 6.03
C ARG A 294 8.47 10.11 5.60
N ASN A 295 7.80 10.46 4.50
CA ASN A 295 6.95 9.50 3.77
C ASN A 295 7.75 8.24 3.45
N GLY A 296 7.08 7.11 3.26
CA GLY A 296 7.72 5.84 2.95
C GLY A 296 6.79 4.90 2.19
N PRO A 297 7.33 3.78 1.67
CA PRO A 297 6.57 2.76 0.93
C PRO A 297 5.49 2.08 1.78
N GLN A 298 5.54 2.22 3.11
CA GLN A 298 4.45 1.96 4.07
C GLN A 298 3.24 2.91 3.87
N ARG A 299 2.96 3.29 2.62
CA ARG A 299 2.09 4.39 2.17
C ARG A 299 0.67 4.33 2.73
N VAL A 300 0.19 3.15 3.13
CA VAL A 300 -1.16 2.97 3.69
C VAL A 300 -1.29 3.56 5.10
N ILE A 301 -0.21 3.62 5.89
CA ILE A 301 -0.22 4.09 7.30
C ILE A 301 0.16 5.57 7.43
N TYR A 302 0.96 6.11 6.50
CA TYR A 302 1.54 7.45 6.64
C TYR A 302 0.94 8.49 5.68
N ASN A 303 0.08 8.10 4.74
CA ASN A 303 -0.38 8.97 3.64
C ASN A 303 -1.91 9.08 3.52
N ASN A 304 -2.69 8.42 4.39
CA ASN A 304 -4.14 8.39 4.21
C ASN A 304 -4.83 9.49 5.03
N SER A 305 -5.31 10.52 4.33
CA SER A 305 -6.50 11.28 4.72
C SER A 305 -7.81 10.51 4.48
N THR A 306 -7.73 9.23 4.06
CA THR A 306 -8.88 8.32 3.92
C THR A 306 -8.64 7.03 4.69
N VAL A 307 -9.43 6.78 5.74
CA VAL A 307 -9.37 5.55 6.54
C VAL A 307 -9.58 4.32 5.64
N LYS A 308 -8.55 3.49 5.47
CA LYS A 308 -8.69 2.05 5.26
C LYS A 308 -8.08 1.35 6.47
N MET A 309 -8.91 1.02 7.43
CA MET A 309 -8.49 0.29 8.62
C MET A 309 -8.15 -1.16 8.27
N THR A 310 -6.89 -1.50 8.42
CA THR A 310 -6.42 -2.89 8.54
C THR A 310 -5.38 -2.93 9.65
N GLN A 311 -5.78 -3.37 10.85
CA GLN A 311 -4.83 -3.73 11.90
C GLN A 311 -5.27 -5.01 12.61
N SER A 312 -4.30 -5.90 12.77
CA SER A 312 -4.37 -7.16 13.51
C SER A 312 -3.80 -6.97 14.91
N VAL A 313 -4.56 -7.29 15.95
CA VAL A 313 -4.08 -7.32 17.34
C VAL A 313 -4.34 -8.70 17.95
N PRO A 314 -3.38 -9.33 18.66
CA PRO A 314 -3.57 -10.63 19.30
C PRO A 314 -4.31 -10.48 20.65
N ILE A 315 -5.28 -11.35 20.93
CA ILE A 315 -6.00 -11.38 22.22
C ILE A 315 -5.58 -12.62 23.03
N SER A 316 -5.26 -12.40 24.31
CA SER A 316 -4.93 -13.42 25.32
C SER A 316 -6.20 -14.08 25.91
N THR A 317 -6.08 -15.37 26.25
CA THR A 317 -7.17 -16.35 26.37
C THR A 317 -7.77 -16.52 27.78
N LYS A 318 -8.68 -15.64 28.21
CA LYS A 318 -9.63 -15.93 29.32
C LYS A 318 -10.98 -15.23 29.10
N LEU A 319 -12.07 -15.98 28.89
CA LEU A 319 -13.43 -15.44 28.83
C LEU A 319 -13.92 -15.04 30.23
N SER A 320 -14.62 -13.90 30.34
CA SER A 320 -15.17 -13.37 31.59
C SER A 320 -16.39 -14.17 32.10
N GLY A 321 -16.52 -14.27 33.43
CA GLY A 321 -17.60 -14.95 34.15
C GLY A 321 -18.95 -14.23 34.16
N ASP A 322 -19.02 -13.03 33.58
CA ASP A 322 -20.22 -12.19 33.56
C ASP A 322 -21.08 -12.38 32.30
N LEU A 323 -20.64 -13.21 31.36
CA LEU A 323 -21.39 -13.46 30.12
C LEU A 323 -22.64 -14.31 30.36
N PRO A 324 -23.78 -14.05 29.68
CA PRO A 324 -24.97 -14.88 29.76
C PRO A 324 -24.68 -16.36 29.45
N PRO A 325 -25.34 -17.32 30.14
CA PRO A 325 -24.99 -18.74 30.06
C PRO A 325 -25.05 -19.32 28.64
N GLU A 326 -26.03 -18.87 27.85
CA GLU A 326 -26.25 -19.31 26.47
C GLU A 326 -25.16 -18.78 25.52
N VAL A 327 -24.70 -17.55 25.75
CA VAL A 327 -23.60 -16.92 24.97
C VAL A 327 -22.28 -17.59 25.30
N ARG A 328 -22.03 -17.89 26.58
CA ARG A 328 -20.84 -18.63 27.01
C ARG A 328 -20.80 -20.04 26.44
N GLN A 329 -21.92 -20.78 26.48
CA GLN A 329 -22.01 -22.12 25.89
C GLN A 329 -21.82 -22.10 24.38
N GLN A 330 -22.36 -21.10 23.68
CA GLN A 330 -22.18 -20.96 22.23
C GLN A 330 -20.71 -20.69 21.88
N MET A 331 -20.04 -19.78 22.62
CA MET A 331 -18.64 -19.44 22.40
C MET A 331 -17.67 -20.58 22.78
N GLU A 332 -17.96 -21.33 23.85
CA GLU A 332 -17.20 -22.54 24.20
C GLU A 332 -17.35 -23.63 23.14
N LYS A 333 -18.55 -23.78 22.56
CA LYS A 333 -18.82 -24.73 21.47
C LYS A 333 -18.11 -24.35 20.17
N ASP A 334 -18.01 -23.05 19.87
CA ASP A 334 -17.29 -22.54 18.70
C ASP A 334 -15.75 -22.57 18.87
N LEU A 335 -15.25 -22.39 20.10
CA LEU A 335 -13.83 -22.58 20.48
C LEU A 335 -13.40 -24.06 20.39
N LEU A 336 -14.27 -24.99 20.79
CA LEU A 336 -14.04 -26.44 20.67
C LEU A 336 -14.07 -26.93 19.22
N LYS A 337 -14.81 -26.25 18.33
CA LYS A 337 -15.01 -26.68 16.94
C LYS A 337 -13.96 -26.13 15.96
N ASN A 338 -13.44 -24.93 16.21
CA ASN A 338 -12.50 -24.24 15.31
C ASN A 338 -11.07 -24.11 15.86
N GLY A 339 -10.81 -24.56 17.09
CA GLY A 339 -9.58 -24.23 17.81
C GLY A 339 -9.47 -22.72 18.07
N PRO A 340 -8.33 -22.22 18.58
CA PRO A 340 -8.17 -20.82 19.00
C PRO A 340 -8.14 -19.79 17.84
N LYS A 341 -8.69 -20.13 16.67
CA LYS A 341 -8.86 -19.22 15.54
C LYS A 341 -10.33 -19.21 15.13
N VAL A 342 -11.04 -18.17 15.53
CA VAL A 342 -12.32 -17.79 14.94
C VAL A 342 -12.16 -16.37 14.39
N THR A 343 -12.09 -16.27 13.06
CA THR A 343 -12.30 -15.05 12.30
C THR A 343 -13.80 -14.74 12.32
N SER A 344 -14.25 -13.98 13.31
CA SER A 344 -15.59 -13.38 13.27
C SER A 344 -15.51 -12.05 12.56
N THR A 345 -15.68 -12.14 11.25
CA THR A 345 -15.87 -11.03 10.34
C THR A 345 -17.30 -10.52 10.46
N THR A 346 -17.53 -9.42 11.19
CA THR A 346 -18.76 -8.64 10.99
C THR A 346 -18.48 -7.61 9.90
N ILE A 347 -18.59 -8.03 8.64
CA ILE A 347 -18.72 -7.10 7.52
C ILE A 347 -20.15 -6.55 7.57
N LEU A 348 -20.32 -5.26 7.80
CA LEU A 348 -21.52 -4.58 7.33
C LEU A 348 -21.42 -4.49 5.81
N LYS A 349 -22.05 -5.46 5.13
CA LYS A 349 -22.27 -5.38 3.69
C LYS A 349 -23.39 -4.37 3.48
N VAL A 350 -23.04 -3.11 3.32
CA VAL A 350 -23.97 -2.12 2.78
C VAL A 350 -24.19 -2.48 1.32
N SER A 351 -25.32 -3.13 1.03
CA SER A 351 -25.81 -3.27 -0.33
C SER A 351 -26.62 -2.00 -0.64
N PRO A 352 -26.32 -1.30 -1.75
CA PRO A 352 -27.08 -0.13 -2.15
C PRO A 352 -28.41 -0.60 -2.73
N SER A 353 -29.35 -0.91 -1.86
CA SER A 353 -30.77 -0.95 -2.20
C SER A 353 -31.44 0.12 -1.35
N ASP A 354 -31.92 1.15 -2.03
CA ASP A 354 -32.52 2.33 -1.43
C ASP A 354 -33.60 1.94 -0.40
N ASN A 355 -33.54 2.62 0.75
CA ASN A 355 -34.42 2.55 1.94
C ASN A 355 -33.90 1.84 3.21
N THR A 356 -32.76 1.13 3.21
CA THR A 356 -32.22 0.52 4.46
C THR A 356 -31.03 1.27 5.07
N LEU A 357 -30.30 2.06 4.28
CA LEU A 357 -29.10 2.77 4.75
C LEU A 357 -29.42 3.85 5.79
N HIS A 358 -30.49 4.62 5.56
CA HIS A 358 -30.88 5.71 6.44
C HIS A 358 -31.33 5.19 7.82
N GLU A 359 -32.13 4.11 7.87
CA GLU A 359 -32.56 3.48 9.13
C GLU A 359 -31.38 2.85 9.90
N GLN A 360 -30.42 2.22 9.20
CA GLN A 360 -29.23 1.65 9.83
C GLN A 360 -28.30 2.72 10.40
N LEU A 361 -28.12 3.83 9.68
CA LEU A 361 -27.36 4.97 10.18
C LEU A 361 -28.09 5.68 11.33
N LYS A 362 -29.43 5.70 11.32
CA LYS A 362 -30.26 6.25 12.39
C LYS A 362 -30.16 5.42 13.66
N GLU A 363 -30.17 4.10 13.54
CA GLU A 363 -30.02 3.17 14.66
C GLU A 363 -28.62 3.26 15.29
N GLN A 364 -27.59 3.54 14.49
CA GLN A 364 -26.21 3.57 14.94
C GLN A 364 -25.74 4.94 15.45
N PHE A 365 -26.18 6.03 14.82
CA PHE A 365 -25.71 7.39 15.13
C PHE A 365 -26.81 8.30 15.71
N GLY A 366 -28.06 7.84 15.73
CA GLY A 366 -29.21 8.59 16.25
C GLY A 366 -29.80 9.60 15.25
N GLU A 367 -31.09 9.89 15.43
CA GLU A 367 -31.85 10.77 14.53
C GLU A 367 -31.34 12.23 14.52
N ALA A 368 -30.95 12.73 15.70
CA ALA A 368 -30.42 14.10 15.84
C ALA A 368 -29.10 14.33 15.07
N PHE A 369 -28.28 13.29 14.90
CA PHE A 369 -27.07 13.36 14.09
C PHE A 369 -27.40 13.40 12.59
N LEU A 370 -28.36 12.59 12.13
CA LEU A 370 -28.76 12.56 10.72
C LEU A 370 -29.45 13.85 10.25
N GLU A 371 -30.14 14.54 11.15
CA GLU A 371 -30.78 15.83 10.85
C GLU A 371 -29.80 17.01 10.87
N SER A 372 -28.57 16.83 11.38
CA SER A 372 -27.54 17.86 11.41
C SER A 372 -26.97 18.14 9.99
N PRO A 373 -26.39 19.33 9.74
CA PRO A 373 -25.73 19.62 8.45
C PRO A 373 -24.68 18.58 8.06
N GLU A 374 -24.00 18.00 9.05
CA GLU A 374 -22.97 16.98 8.91
C GLU A 374 -23.55 15.59 8.63
N GLY A 375 -24.64 15.20 9.30
CA GLY A 375 -25.38 13.97 8.97
C GLY A 375 -25.99 14.02 7.58
N GLN A 376 -26.50 15.18 7.17
CA GLN A 376 -26.94 15.41 5.79
C GLN A 376 -25.75 15.38 4.81
N SER A 377 -24.60 15.92 5.19
CA SER A 377 -23.36 15.84 4.39
C SER A 377 -22.85 14.40 4.28
N LEU A 378 -22.94 13.60 5.35
CA LEU A 378 -22.57 12.19 5.38
C LEU A 378 -23.54 11.35 4.54
N LEU A 379 -24.85 11.59 4.62
CA LEU A 379 -25.83 10.95 3.74
C LEU A 379 -25.59 11.32 2.28
N LYS A 380 -25.18 12.57 2.02
CA LYS A 380 -24.78 13.05 0.69
C LYS A 380 -23.46 12.43 0.24
N GLN A 381 -22.51 12.21 1.16
CA GLN A 381 -21.19 11.59 0.93
C GLN A 381 -21.27 10.08 0.75
N LEU A 382 -22.11 9.38 1.50
CA LEU A 382 -22.36 7.94 1.39
C LEU A 382 -23.29 7.65 0.21
N GLY A 383 -24.20 8.57 -0.13
CA GLY A 383 -24.88 8.61 -1.42
C GLY A 383 -23.94 8.97 -2.58
N SER A 384 -22.80 9.61 -2.30
CA SER A 384 -21.75 9.95 -3.29
C SER A 384 -20.50 9.07 -3.22
N ALA A 385 -20.50 8.01 -2.39
CA ALA A 385 -19.47 6.97 -2.41
C ALA A 385 -19.77 6.02 -3.58
N SER A 386 -19.76 6.60 -4.78
CA SER A 386 -19.57 5.89 -6.03
C SER A 386 -18.07 5.90 -6.35
N PRO A 387 -17.56 4.85 -7.03
CA PRO A 387 -16.22 4.87 -7.58
C PRO A 387 -16.06 6.11 -8.47
N THR A 388 -14.85 6.65 -8.57
CA THR A 388 -14.47 7.73 -9.47
C THR A 388 -14.97 7.48 -10.88
N SER A 389 -16.18 7.98 -11.13
CA SER A 389 -16.81 8.23 -12.40
C SER A 389 -18.03 9.06 -12.04
N THR A 390 -18.05 10.33 -12.44
CA THR A 390 -19.28 11.13 -12.48
C THR A 390 -20.25 10.62 -13.53
N ALA A 391 -19.90 9.60 -14.33
CA ALA A 391 -20.71 9.11 -15.43
C ALA A 391 -21.91 8.20 -15.06
N PRO A 392 -22.01 7.44 -13.94
CA PRO A 392 -23.26 6.78 -13.58
C PRO A 392 -24.38 7.78 -13.27
N ALA A 393 -24.06 8.90 -12.60
CA ALA A 393 -25.00 9.99 -12.35
C ALA A 393 -25.39 10.72 -13.66
N VAL A 394 -24.42 10.97 -14.55
CA VAL A 394 -24.66 11.62 -15.85
C VAL A 394 -25.37 10.72 -16.85
N LEU A 395 -25.29 9.38 -16.73
CA LEU A 395 -25.95 8.42 -17.63
C LEU A 395 -27.22 7.80 -17.05
N SER A 396 -27.55 8.10 -15.79
CA SER A 396 -28.81 7.70 -15.15
C SER A 396 -30.06 8.11 -15.96
N HIS A 397 -29.98 9.18 -16.77
CA HIS A 397 -31.09 9.58 -17.64
C HIS A 397 -31.41 8.58 -18.75
N LEU A 398 -30.52 7.63 -19.04
CA LEU A 398 -30.74 6.56 -20.02
C LEU A 398 -31.43 5.35 -19.40
N LEU A 399 -31.34 5.17 -18.09
CA LEU A 399 -31.89 4.00 -17.40
C LEU A 399 -33.41 3.92 -17.58
N ASP A 400 -33.89 2.71 -17.88
CA ASP A 400 -35.29 2.38 -18.17
C ASP A 400 -35.92 3.15 -19.36
N LYS A 401 -35.09 3.72 -20.22
CA LYS A 401 -35.52 4.34 -21.48
C LYS A 401 -35.07 3.52 -22.69
N PRO A 402 -35.83 3.58 -23.81
CA PRO A 402 -35.36 3.01 -25.06
C PRO A 402 -34.06 3.69 -25.48
N MET A 403 -33.11 2.89 -25.96
CA MET A 403 -31.86 3.40 -26.51
C MET A 403 -32.18 4.32 -27.71
N PRO A 404 -31.64 5.55 -27.75
CA PRO A 404 -31.80 6.42 -28.91
C PRO A 404 -31.22 5.79 -30.18
N ASP A 405 -31.78 6.11 -31.35
CA ASP A 405 -31.24 5.65 -32.63
C ASP A 405 -29.85 6.28 -32.86
N ILE A 406 -28.86 5.45 -33.18
CA ILE A 406 -27.48 5.84 -33.44
C ILE A 406 -27.11 5.36 -34.82
N MET A 407 -26.51 6.25 -35.62
CA MET A 407 -25.95 5.86 -36.90
C MET A 407 -24.68 5.06 -36.68
N LEU A 408 -24.78 3.74 -36.85
CA LEU A 408 -23.67 2.79 -36.75
C LEU A 408 -23.30 2.28 -38.14
N THR A 409 -22.00 2.10 -38.35
CA THR A 409 -21.45 1.55 -39.58
C THR A 409 -20.59 0.33 -39.23
N ASP A 410 -20.83 -0.79 -39.90
CA ASP A 410 -19.97 -1.97 -39.74
C ASP A 410 -18.60 -1.76 -40.43
N PHE A 411 -17.73 -2.75 -40.28
CA PHE A 411 -16.38 -2.74 -40.87
C PHE A 411 -16.37 -2.77 -42.40
N LEU A 412 -17.52 -3.02 -43.05
CA LEU A 412 -17.69 -2.98 -44.51
C LEU A 412 -18.26 -1.64 -45.00
N GLY A 413 -18.46 -0.67 -44.12
CA GLY A 413 -19.05 0.62 -44.48
C GLY A 413 -20.57 0.57 -44.62
N LYS A 414 -21.22 -0.55 -44.23
CA LYS A 414 -22.67 -0.69 -44.31
C LYS A 414 -23.32 -0.15 -43.04
N SER A 415 -24.39 0.62 -43.23
CA SER A 415 -25.20 1.09 -42.10
C SER A 415 -25.87 -0.09 -41.39
N VAL A 416 -25.67 -0.16 -40.08
CA VAL A 416 -26.26 -1.15 -39.19
C VAL A 416 -27.10 -0.43 -38.13
N LYS A 417 -28.21 -1.05 -37.75
CA LYS A 417 -29.16 -0.54 -36.76
C LYS A 417 -29.23 -1.46 -35.55
N LEU A 418 -29.26 -0.90 -34.34
CA LEU A 418 -29.41 -1.68 -33.10
C LEU A 418 -30.75 -2.45 -33.09
N GLU A 419 -31.76 -1.93 -33.77
CA GLU A 419 -33.07 -2.56 -33.98
C GLU A 419 -32.98 -3.97 -34.57
N THR A 420 -31.92 -4.28 -35.32
CA THR A 420 -31.67 -5.60 -35.91
C THR A 420 -31.50 -6.68 -34.85
N PHE A 421 -31.14 -6.30 -33.62
CA PHE A 421 -30.86 -7.20 -32.50
C PHE A 421 -32.02 -7.27 -31.50
N ARG A 422 -33.17 -6.64 -31.83
CA ARG A 422 -34.40 -6.74 -31.04
C ARG A 422 -34.77 -8.21 -30.83
N GLY A 423 -35.19 -8.55 -29.61
CA GLY A 423 -35.46 -9.92 -29.18
C GLY A 423 -34.33 -10.57 -28.38
N LYS A 424 -33.13 -9.97 -28.35
CA LYS A 424 -31.97 -10.45 -27.59
C LYS A 424 -31.56 -9.43 -26.52
N PHE A 425 -30.90 -9.89 -25.46
CA PHE A 425 -30.13 -8.99 -24.62
C PHE A 425 -28.91 -8.50 -25.40
N ILE A 426 -28.56 -7.24 -25.23
CA ILE A 426 -27.39 -6.63 -25.86
C ILE A 426 -26.49 -6.08 -24.79
N LEU A 427 -25.21 -6.44 -24.87
CA LEU A 427 -24.16 -5.83 -24.08
C LEU A 427 -23.39 -4.86 -24.97
N LEU A 428 -23.64 -3.57 -24.79
CA LEU A 428 -23.12 -2.52 -25.65
C LEU A 428 -21.95 -1.81 -24.97
N HIS A 429 -20.76 -1.93 -25.55
CA HIS A 429 -19.54 -1.33 -25.07
C HIS A 429 -19.15 -0.13 -25.92
N ILE A 430 -18.88 1.03 -25.32
CA ILE A 430 -18.45 2.24 -26.02
C ILE A 430 -17.08 2.64 -25.46
N PHE A 431 -16.07 2.68 -26.32
CA PHE A 431 -14.67 2.91 -25.92
C PHE A 431 -13.81 3.32 -27.11
N LEU A 432 -12.65 3.95 -26.83
CA LEU A 432 -11.63 4.22 -27.84
C LEU A 432 -10.69 3.02 -28.00
N ILE A 433 -10.47 2.62 -29.25
CA ILE A 433 -9.63 1.45 -29.62
C ILE A 433 -8.13 1.67 -29.43
N ASN A 434 -7.69 2.90 -29.14
CA ASN A 434 -6.27 3.24 -28.88
C ASN A 434 -5.88 3.13 -27.40
N SER A 435 -6.80 2.70 -26.53
CA SER A 435 -6.57 2.57 -25.09
C SER A 435 -6.27 1.13 -24.69
N ASP A 436 -5.06 0.90 -24.19
CA ASP A 436 -4.62 -0.42 -23.73
C ASP A 436 -5.30 -0.87 -22.42
N ALA A 437 -6.04 0.02 -21.75
CA ALA A 437 -6.71 -0.25 -20.48
C ALA A 437 -7.94 -1.15 -20.61
N TYR A 438 -8.61 -1.18 -21.78
CA TYR A 438 -9.92 -1.83 -21.92
C TYR A 438 -9.86 -3.24 -22.52
N GLY A 439 -8.90 -3.49 -23.40
CA GLY A 439 -8.75 -4.77 -24.10
C GLY A 439 -8.76 -5.99 -23.16
N PRO A 440 -7.95 -6.01 -22.08
CA PRO A 440 -7.94 -7.12 -21.12
C PRO A 440 -9.28 -7.32 -20.40
N LYS A 441 -9.95 -6.22 -20.01
CA LYS A 441 -11.25 -6.25 -19.33
C LYS A 441 -12.34 -6.84 -20.23
N LEU A 442 -12.39 -6.39 -21.49
CA LEU A 442 -13.34 -6.90 -22.49
C LEU A 442 -13.10 -8.38 -22.80
N ARG A 443 -11.83 -8.80 -22.91
CA ARG A 443 -11.47 -10.21 -23.13
C ARG A 443 -11.89 -11.10 -21.95
N GLN A 444 -11.68 -10.64 -20.72
CA GLN A 444 -12.13 -11.35 -19.52
C GLN A 444 -13.65 -11.49 -19.51
N LEU A 445 -14.38 -10.43 -19.85
CA LEU A 445 -15.84 -10.45 -19.92
C LEU A 445 -16.35 -11.41 -21.00
N GLU A 446 -15.78 -11.41 -22.21
CA GLU A 446 -16.14 -12.39 -23.24
C GLU A 446 -15.96 -13.83 -22.76
N LYS A 447 -14.88 -14.09 -22.00
CA LYS A 447 -14.64 -15.41 -21.39
C LYS A 447 -15.70 -15.78 -20.35
N LEU A 448 -16.10 -14.84 -19.49
CA LEU A 448 -17.18 -15.07 -18.53
C LEU A 448 -18.52 -15.36 -19.23
N LEU A 449 -18.71 -14.78 -20.41
CA LEU A 449 -19.94 -14.88 -21.18
C LEU A 449 -19.91 -15.99 -22.26
N GLU A 450 -18.86 -16.81 -22.33
CA GLU A 450 -18.65 -17.79 -23.42
C GLU A 450 -19.74 -18.86 -23.50
N ASN A 451 -20.41 -19.13 -22.37
CA ASN A 451 -21.45 -20.15 -22.25
C ASN A 451 -22.86 -19.63 -22.58
N TYR A 452 -23.02 -18.33 -22.87
CA TYR A 452 -24.31 -17.76 -23.25
C TYR A 452 -24.65 -18.04 -24.71
N ASN A 453 -25.92 -18.34 -24.98
CA ASN A 453 -26.37 -18.57 -26.34
C ASN A 453 -26.44 -17.24 -27.11
N ALA A 454 -25.84 -17.20 -28.31
CA ALA A 454 -25.91 -16.08 -29.24
C ALA A 454 -27.34 -15.74 -29.69
N SER A 455 -28.32 -16.63 -29.48
CA SER A 455 -29.75 -16.33 -29.66
C SER A 455 -30.36 -15.52 -28.51
N GLU A 456 -29.73 -15.50 -27.34
CA GLU A 456 -30.21 -14.84 -26.11
C GLU A 456 -29.42 -13.57 -25.77
N LEU A 457 -28.11 -13.55 -26.06
CA LEU A 457 -27.19 -12.45 -25.74
C LEU A 457 -26.26 -12.12 -26.92
N GLN A 458 -26.03 -10.83 -27.16
CA GLN A 458 -25.03 -10.35 -28.11
C GLN A 458 -24.18 -9.23 -27.49
N ALA A 459 -22.87 -9.40 -27.46
CA ALA A 459 -21.93 -8.32 -27.13
C ALA A 459 -21.54 -7.54 -28.41
N ILE A 460 -21.45 -6.21 -28.30
CA ILE A 460 -21.13 -5.30 -29.40
C ILE A 460 -20.25 -4.17 -28.86
N GLY A 461 -19.14 -3.87 -29.54
CA GLY A 461 -18.34 -2.67 -29.33
C GLY A 461 -18.72 -1.53 -30.30
N ILE A 462 -18.65 -0.29 -29.83
CA ILE A 462 -18.75 0.92 -30.64
C ILE A 462 -17.51 1.77 -30.39
N SER A 463 -16.77 2.09 -31.45
CA SER A 463 -15.80 3.17 -31.43
C SER A 463 -16.47 4.48 -31.84
N PRO A 464 -16.38 5.55 -31.02
CA PRO A 464 -16.99 6.84 -31.32
C PRO A 464 -16.19 7.72 -32.28
N SER A 465 -15.09 7.23 -32.87
CA SER A 465 -14.17 8.05 -33.66
C SER A 465 -14.46 7.97 -35.16
N ASP A 466 -14.71 9.12 -35.79
CA ASP A 466 -14.87 9.24 -37.26
C ASP A 466 -13.54 9.03 -38.02
N SER A 467 -12.40 8.97 -37.32
CA SER A 467 -11.06 8.81 -37.89
C SER A 467 -10.47 7.41 -37.70
N ASP A 468 -11.15 6.52 -36.98
CA ASP A 468 -10.68 5.16 -36.77
C ASP A 468 -10.78 4.34 -38.05
N SER A 469 -9.62 3.93 -38.58
CA SER A 469 -9.58 3.07 -39.75
C SER A 469 -9.96 1.63 -39.40
N VAL A 470 -10.57 0.91 -40.36
CA VAL A 470 -10.87 -0.53 -40.24
C VAL A 470 -9.64 -1.34 -39.78
N LYS A 471 -8.45 -0.98 -40.28
CA LYS A 471 -7.18 -1.60 -39.89
C LYS A 471 -6.85 -1.44 -38.41
N ALA A 472 -7.19 -0.30 -37.80
CA ALA A 472 -6.95 -0.04 -36.39
C ALA A 472 -7.87 -0.89 -35.51
N ILE A 473 -9.13 -1.06 -35.93
CA ILE A 473 -10.10 -1.93 -35.25
C ILE A 473 -9.66 -3.39 -35.34
N GLU A 474 -9.24 -3.86 -36.52
CA GLU A 474 -8.71 -5.21 -36.71
C GLU A 474 -7.48 -5.45 -35.82
N ALA A 475 -6.50 -4.53 -35.84
CA ALA A 475 -5.32 -4.63 -35.00
C ALA A 475 -5.65 -4.69 -33.50
N PHE A 476 -6.63 -3.91 -33.03
CA PHE A 476 -7.08 -3.95 -31.64
C PHE A 476 -7.74 -5.27 -31.29
N LYS A 477 -8.64 -5.77 -32.15
CA LYS A 477 -9.29 -7.07 -31.96
C LYS A 477 -8.28 -8.20 -31.94
N ASP A 478 -7.30 -8.19 -32.83
CA ASP A 478 -6.25 -9.21 -32.90
C ASP A 478 -5.34 -9.17 -31.66
N LYS A 479 -4.95 -7.97 -31.22
CA LYS A 479 -4.12 -7.76 -30.02
C LYS A 479 -4.75 -8.37 -28.77
N TYR A 480 -6.06 -8.20 -28.59
CA TYR A 480 -6.79 -8.65 -27.40
C TYR A 480 -7.64 -9.90 -27.62
N GLN A 481 -7.58 -10.50 -28.81
CA GLN A 481 -8.34 -11.69 -29.22
C GLN A 481 -9.87 -11.53 -29.04
N LEU A 482 -10.43 -10.37 -29.37
CA LEU A 482 -11.85 -10.08 -29.17
C LEU A 482 -12.72 -10.69 -30.28
N SER A 483 -13.79 -11.38 -29.90
CA SER A 483 -14.72 -12.04 -30.81
C SER A 483 -15.90 -11.16 -31.23
N MET A 484 -16.30 -10.22 -30.37
CA MET A 484 -17.42 -9.32 -30.64
C MET A 484 -17.20 -8.43 -31.88
N PRO A 485 -18.27 -8.06 -32.60
CA PRO A 485 -18.18 -7.00 -33.60
C PRO A 485 -17.87 -5.65 -32.92
N ILE A 486 -17.04 -4.84 -33.58
CA ILE A 486 -16.80 -3.45 -33.21
C ILE A 486 -17.24 -2.59 -34.40
N TRP A 487 -18.18 -1.68 -34.18
CA TRP A 487 -18.71 -0.76 -35.19
C TRP A 487 -18.25 0.66 -34.96
N ILE A 488 -18.37 1.50 -35.98
CA ILE A 488 -18.04 2.91 -35.92
C ILE A 488 -19.33 3.70 -35.76
N GLY A 489 -19.40 4.53 -34.72
CA GLY A 489 -20.51 5.45 -34.48
C GLY A 489 -20.05 6.90 -34.60
N LYS A 490 -20.94 7.78 -35.07
CA LYS A 490 -20.63 9.21 -35.20
C LYS A 490 -20.37 9.84 -33.84
N ASN A 491 -19.21 10.49 -33.69
CA ASN A 491 -18.76 11.05 -32.40
C ASN A 491 -19.78 12.01 -31.81
N ASP A 492 -20.30 12.93 -32.63
CA ASP A 492 -21.26 13.96 -32.19
C ASP A 492 -22.57 13.37 -31.64
N GLN A 493 -23.07 12.28 -32.22
CA GLN A 493 -24.29 11.62 -31.74
C GLN A 493 -24.05 10.93 -30.39
N ILE A 494 -22.91 10.25 -30.25
CA ILE A 494 -22.53 9.59 -29.00
C ILE A 494 -22.30 10.65 -27.92
N ARG A 495 -21.59 11.75 -28.19
CA ARG A 495 -21.43 12.85 -27.23
C ARG A 495 -22.77 13.43 -26.78
N THR A 496 -23.69 13.62 -27.72
CA THR A 496 -25.03 14.16 -27.42
C THR A 496 -25.85 13.21 -26.54
N ILE A 497 -25.89 11.92 -26.86
CA ILE A 497 -26.68 10.91 -26.13
C ILE A 497 -26.14 10.70 -24.72
N PHE A 498 -24.82 10.65 -24.59
CA PHE A 498 -24.15 10.37 -23.33
C PHE A 498 -23.90 11.65 -22.50
N LYS A 499 -24.20 12.85 -23.05
CA LYS A 499 -24.01 14.17 -22.42
C LYS A 499 -22.58 14.36 -21.86
N ARG A 500 -21.57 14.00 -22.66
CA ARG A 500 -20.16 14.01 -22.25
C ARG A 500 -19.37 15.11 -22.95
N ASP A 501 -18.51 15.79 -22.21
CA ASP A 501 -17.56 16.78 -22.73
C ASP A 501 -16.39 16.12 -23.46
N ALA A 502 -15.83 16.87 -24.41
CA ALA A 502 -14.83 16.42 -25.37
C ALA A 502 -13.51 15.91 -24.78
N SER A 503 -13.18 16.27 -23.54
CA SER A 503 -11.93 15.91 -22.85
C SER A 503 -12.06 14.68 -21.94
N GLU A 504 -13.28 14.31 -21.54
CA GLU A 504 -13.56 13.19 -20.63
C GLU A 504 -14.12 11.96 -21.35
N SER A 505 -14.70 12.11 -22.55
CA SER A 505 -15.17 10.98 -23.38
C SER A 505 -14.07 9.98 -23.76
N ASP A 506 -12.81 10.42 -23.68
CA ASP A 506 -11.69 9.71 -24.29
C ASP A 506 -10.97 8.75 -23.31
N LYS A 507 -11.44 8.66 -22.06
CA LYS A 507 -10.77 7.92 -20.99
C LYS A 507 -11.63 6.88 -20.27
N GLU A 508 -12.87 6.64 -20.69
CA GLU A 508 -13.75 5.69 -20.01
C GLU A 508 -14.38 4.65 -20.94
N LEU A 509 -14.45 3.40 -20.48
CA LEU A 509 -15.23 2.33 -21.09
C LEU A 509 -16.65 2.37 -20.52
N VAL A 510 -17.64 2.69 -21.35
CA VAL A 510 -19.06 2.64 -20.97
C VAL A 510 -19.66 1.33 -21.44
N THR A 511 -20.37 0.62 -20.57
CA THR A 511 -21.08 -0.62 -20.87
C THR A 511 -22.56 -0.47 -20.52
N LEU A 512 -23.43 -0.75 -21.47
CA LEU A 512 -24.88 -0.77 -21.29
C LEU A 512 -25.42 -2.19 -21.41
N ILE A 513 -26.36 -2.57 -20.54
CA ILE A 513 -27.17 -3.77 -20.72
C ILE A 513 -28.52 -3.35 -21.28
N LEU A 514 -28.82 -3.75 -22.51
CA LEU A 514 -30.12 -3.54 -23.13
C LEU A 514 -30.92 -4.83 -23.08
N ASN A 515 -32.21 -4.70 -22.74
CA ASN A 515 -33.15 -5.81 -22.81
C ASN A 515 -33.61 -6.09 -24.26
N PRO A 516 -34.39 -7.17 -24.50
CA PRO A 516 -34.93 -7.51 -25.82
C PRO A 516 -35.72 -6.40 -26.53
N GLU A 517 -36.28 -5.45 -25.78
CA GLU A 517 -37.01 -4.30 -26.30
C GLU A 517 -36.11 -3.10 -26.62
N LEU A 518 -34.79 -3.23 -26.39
CA LEU A 518 -33.76 -2.20 -26.51
C LEU A 518 -33.87 -1.09 -25.45
N VAL A 519 -34.41 -1.42 -24.29
CA VAL A 519 -34.45 -0.54 -23.12
C VAL A 519 -33.19 -0.77 -22.28
N VAL A 520 -32.54 0.31 -21.87
CA VAL A 520 -31.34 0.25 -21.04
C VAL A 520 -31.73 -0.16 -19.62
N LYS A 521 -31.19 -1.29 -19.14
CA LYS A 521 -31.47 -1.87 -17.82
C LYS A 521 -30.32 -1.75 -16.84
N ASP A 522 -29.11 -1.53 -17.34
CA ASP A 522 -27.96 -1.21 -16.50
C ASP A 522 -26.98 -0.35 -17.29
N VAL A 523 -26.27 0.51 -16.55
CA VAL A 523 -25.17 1.32 -17.06
C VAL A 523 -23.98 1.11 -16.14
N SER A 524 -22.84 0.79 -16.72
CA SER A 524 -21.57 0.67 -16.02
C SER A 524 -20.52 1.52 -16.71
N VAL A 525 -19.69 2.19 -15.92
CA VAL A 525 -18.55 2.96 -16.39
C VAL A 525 -17.30 2.37 -15.77
N ASP A 526 -16.24 2.25 -16.57
CA ASP A 526 -15.01 1.52 -16.24
C ASP A 526 -15.27 0.10 -15.74
N LEU A 527 -15.97 -0.67 -16.58
CA LEU A 527 -16.35 -2.07 -16.42
C LEU A 527 -15.53 -2.87 -15.38
N ASP A 528 -16.23 -3.45 -14.41
CA ASP A 528 -15.80 -4.65 -13.68
C ASP A 528 -16.47 -5.90 -14.32
N PRO A 529 -15.71 -6.80 -14.98
CA PRO A 529 -16.27 -7.94 -15.70
C PRO A 529 -17.16 -8.86 -14.85
N GLU A 530 -16.78 -9.12 -13.59
CA GLU A 530 -17.53 -10.02 -12.72
C GLU A 530 -18.85 -9.41 -12.23
N SER A 531 -18.86 -8.11 -11.93
CA SER A 531 -20.07 -7.38 -11.57
C SER A 531 -21.07 -7.37 -12.72
N VAL A 532 -20.63 -7.04 -13.94
CA VAL A 532 -21.52 -7.01 -15.10
C VAL A 532 -22.05 -8.39 -15.46
N SER A 533 -21.22 -9.43 -15.40
CA SER A 533 -21.68 -10.82 -15.61
C SER A 533 -22.80 -11.20 -14.63
N ARG A 534 -22.62 -10.91 -13.33
CA ARG A 534 -23.64 -11.21 -12.30
C ARG A 534 -24.93 -10.40 -12.48
N LYS A 535 -24.85 -9.13 -12.88
CA LYS A 535 -26.04 -8.32 -13.17
C LYS A 535 -26.79 -8.87 -14.38
N LEU A 536 -26.07 -9.25 -15.42
CA LEU A 536 -26.64 -9.83 -16.63
C LEU A 536 -27.31 -11.18 -16.34
N GLU A 537 -26.68 -12.05 -15.56
CA GLU A 537 -27.26 -13.31 -15.08
C GLU A 537 -28.62 -13.09 -14.41
N LYS A 538 -28.70 -12.13 -13.50
CA LYS A 538 -29.94 -11.78 -12.80
C LYS A 538 -31.03 -11.27 -13.74
N LEU A 539 -30.66 -10.41 -14.70
CA LEU A 539 -31.59 -9.84 -15.68
C LEU A 539 -32.10 -10.86 -16.70
N ILE A 540 -31.26 -11.82 -17.10
CA ILE A 540 -31.67 -12.91 -17.99
C ILE A 540 -32.54 -13.91 -17.22
N ALA A 541 -32.19 -14.22 -15.96
CA ALA A 541 -32.96 -15.11 -15.10
C ALA A 541 -34.36 -14.57 -14.78
N SER A 542 -34.53 -13.24 -14.63
CA SER A 542 -35.84 -12.64 -14.35
C SER A 542 -36.82 -12.63 -15.55
N LYS A 543 -36.36 -13.04 -16.74
CA LYS A 543 -37.18 -13.22 -17.95
C LYS A 543 -37.73 -14.65 -18.08
N LYS A 544 -37.12 -15.64 -17.41
CA LYS A 544 -37.59 -17.03 -17.34
C LYS A 544 -38.57 -17.18 -16.19
#